data_AF-A0A8T3SGF5-F1
#
_entry.id   AF-A0A8T3SGF5-F1
#
_cell.length_a   1.000
_cell.length_b   1.000
_cell.length_c   1.000
_cell.angle_alpha   90.00
_cell.angle_beta   90.00
_cell.angle_gamma   90.00
#
_symmetry.space_group_name_H-M   'P 1'
#
loop_
_entity.id
_entity.type
_entity.pdbx_description
1 polymer ?
#
loop_
_entity_poly.entity_id
_entity_poly.type
_entity_poly.pdbx_seq_one_letter_code
_entity_poly.pdbx_strand_id
1 'polypeptide(L)'
;MRLATFFILLFQCFTLSASPLETVQIRIKINGNFKDNRYFLCIPNVGCLSMKAAAAGKTYPIFHPIEIRGLFVTNMQTKQVQALSTPLSCRVKADPGQSLIITGNLSQAGTKTQVTSLRCNLSS
;
A
#
# COMPACT_ATOMS: atom_id res chain seq x y z
N MET A 1 -50.34 -4.70 45.81
CA MET A 1 -49.99 -5.49 44.62
C MET A 1 -50.55 -4.80 43.38
N ARG A 2 -49.82 -3.84 42.80
CA ARG A 2 -50.15 -3.24 41.49
C ARG A 2 -48.87 -2.84 40.76
N LEU A 3 -48.61 -3.59 39.70
CA LEU A 3 -47.93 -3.27 38.46
C LEU A 3 -46.66 -2.40 38.51
N ALA A 4 -45.51 -3.09 38.49
CA ALA A 4 -44.27 -2.57 37.96
C ALA A 4 -44.42 -2.39 36.44
N THR A 5 -44.65 -1.16 35.99
CA THR A 5 -44.64 -0.84 34.55
C THR A 5 -43.21 -0.54 34.14
N PHE A 6 -42.57 -1.63 33.70
CA PHE A 6 -41.30 -1.71 32.98
C PHE A 6 -41.31 -0.76 31.77
N PHE A 7 -40.66 0.40 31.87
CA PHE A 7 -40.46 1.31 30.73
C PHE A 7 -39.09 1.04 30.12
N ILE A 8 -38.98 -0.03 29.32
CA ILE A 8 -37.82 -0.30 28.47
C ILE A 8 -37.86 0.71 27.32
N LEU A 9 -37.13 1.82 27.47
CA LEU A 9 -36.84 2.72 26.37
C LEU A 9 -35.85 2.02 25.43
N LEU A 10 -36.40 1.58 24.29
CA LEU A 10 -35.71 1.01 23.14
C LEU A 10 -34.63 1.97 22.64
N PHE A 11 -33.38 1.72 23.03
CA PHE A 11 -32.19 2.31 22.42
C PHE A 11 -32.02 1.68 21.03
N GLN A 12 -32.80 2.17 20.05
CA GLN A 12 -32.60 1.80 18.64
C GLN A 12 -31.32 2.48 18.15
N CYS A 13 -30.19 1.84 18.47
CA CYS A 13 -28.90 2.16 17.87
C CYS A 13 -28.98 1.78 16.39
N PHE A 14 -29.29 2.75 15.52
CA PHE A 14 -29.15 2.59 14.09
C PHE A 14 -27.68 2.32 13.79
N THR A 15 -27.31 1.04 13.67
CA THR A 15 -26.02 0.66 13.11
C THR A 15 -26.09 0.94 11.62
N LEU A 16 -25.65 2.13 11.20
CA LEU A 16 -25.28 2.37 9.82
C LEU A 16 -24.12 1.41 9.52
N SER A 17 -24.41 0.29 8.90
CA SER A 17 -23.39 -0.58 8.30
C SER A 17 -22.78 0.18 7.13
N ALA A 18 -21.77 1.01 7.41
CA ALA A 18 -20.95 1.58 6.37
C ALA A 18 -20.27 0.41 5.66
N SER A 19 -20.69 0.12 4.43
CA SER A 19 -19.98 -0.82 3.57
C SER A 19 -18.52 -0.39 3.52
N PRO A 20 -17.56 -1.31 3.72
CA PRO A 20 -16.16 -0.93 3.61
C PRO A 20 -15.94 -0.33 2.23
N LEU A 21 -15.45 0.92 2.18
CA LEU A 21 -15.02 1.53 0.92
C LEU A 21 -13.98 0.60 0.31
N GLU A 22 -14.32 -0.02 -0.81
CA GLU A 22 -13.40 -0.90 -1.51
C GLU A 22 -12.24 -0.07 -2.04
N THR A 23 -11.03 -0.42 -1.62
CA THR A 23 -9.79 0.24 -2.07
C THR A 23 -8.84 -0.81 -2.58
N VAL A 24 -7.99 -0.44 -3.53
CA VAL A 24 -6.79 -1.22 -3.83
C VAL A 24 -5.83 -1.08 -2.65
N GLN A 25 -5.43 -2.19 -2.06
CA GLN A 25 -4.48 -2.19 -0.95
C GLN A 25 -3.06 -2.43 -1.46
N ILE A 26 -2.20 -1.42 -1.46
CA ILE A 26 -0.79 -1.60 -1.82
C ILE A 26 0.00 -2.00 -0.58
N ARG A 27 0.65 -3.16 -0.65
CA ARG A 27 1.57 -3.68 0.37
C ARG A 27 2.97 -3.76 -0.20
N ILE A 28 3.91 -3.04 0.38
CA ILE A 28 5.30 -3.01 -0.07
C ILE A 28 6.16 -3.84 0.91
N LYS A 29 6.84 -4.86 0.38
CA LYS A 29 7.72 -5.79 1.09
C LYS A 29 9.09 -5.80 0.40
N ILE A 30 9.74 -4.64 0.36
CA ILE A 30 11.13 -4.54 -0.11
C ILE A 30 12.03 -4.77 1.10
N ASN A 31 12.98 -5.69 1.00
CA ASN A 31 14.00 -5.90 2.03
C ASN A 31 15.11 -4.86 1.88
N GLY A 32 15.63 -4.34 2.97
CA GLY A 32 16.72 -3.36 2.95
C GLY A 32 16.94 -2.73 4.32
N ASN A 33 18.02 -1.97 4.45
CA ASN A 33 18.32 -1.24 5.67
C ASN A 33 17.63 0.14 5.66
N PHE A 34 16.38 0.20 6.12
CA PHE A 34 15.56 1.43 6.16
C PHE A 34 15.68 2.22 7.47
N LYS A 35 16.88 2.28 8.07
CA LYS A 35 17.10 3.07 9.31
C LYS A 35 16.61 4.52 9.15
N ASP A 36 16.77 5.09 7.96
CA ASP A 36 16.30 6.42 7.58
C ASP A 36 15.11 6.41 6.59
N ASN A 37 14.30 7.47 6.63
CA ASN A 37 13.11 7.62 5.78
C ASN A 37 13.47 8.24 4.41
N ARG A 38 14.50 7.73 3.74
CA ARG A 38 14.99 8.32 2.47
C ARG A 38 14.53 7.59 1.22
N TYR A 39 14.06 6.35 1.34
CA TYR A 39 13.69 5.51 0.20
C TYR A 39 12.19 5.43 -0.01
N PHE A 40 11.75 5.71 -1.24
CA PHE A 40 10.35 5.64 -1.63
C PHE A 40 10.20 4.85 -2.93
N LEU A 41 9.15 4.05 -3.00
CA LEU A 41 8.71 3.39 -4.23
C LEU A 41 7.65 4.28 -4.88
N CYS A 42 7.91 4.76 -6.09
CA CYS A 42 6.94 5.57 -6.82
C CYS A 42 6.24 4.75 -7.88
N ILE A 43 4.92 4.85 -7.88
CA ILE A 43 4.01 4.18 -8.79
C ILE A 43 3.27 5.28 -9.57
N PRO A 44 3.30 5.27 -10.92
CA PRO A 44 2.54 6.20 -11.74
C PRO A 44 1.05 6.19 -11.34
N ASN A 45 0.43 7.37 -11.33
CA ASN A 45 -0.98 7.58 -10.94
C ASN A 45 -1.31 7.21 -9.49
N VAL A 46 -0.30 6.99 -8.64
CA VAL A 46 -0.46 6.75 -7.19
C VAL A 46 0.40 7.73 -6.39
N GLY A 47 1.66 7.88 -6.78
CA GLY A 47 2.65 8.70 -6.06
C GLY A 47 3.77 7.87 -5.44
N CYS A 48 4.55 8.51 -4.56
CA CYS A 48 5.73 7.92 -3.91
C CYS A 48 5.40 7.44 -2.49
N LEU A 49 5.54 6.13 -2.26
CA LEU A 49 5.18 5.45 -1.03
C LEU A 49 6.45 5.14 -0.22
N SER A 50 6.44 5.45 1.08
CA SER A 50 7.61 5.25 1.95
C SER A 50 7.90 3.77 2.14
N MET A 51 9.12 3.33 1.80
CA MET A 51 9.55 1.96 2.07
C MET A 51 9.75 1.72 3.58
N LYS A 52 10.18 2.74 4.33
CA LYS A 52 10.31 2.66 5.80
C LYS A 52 8.98 2.43 6.48
N ALA A 53 7.94 3.20 6.11
CA ALA A 53 6.61 3.00 6.70
C ALA A 53 6.01 1.64 6.30
N ALA A 54 6.26 1.18 5.07
CA ALA A 54 5.83 -0.14 4.64
C ALA A 54 6.52 -1.28 5.41
N ALA A 55 7.84 -1.16 5.65
CA ALA A 55 8.59 -2.10 6.49
C ALA A 55 8.06 -2.15 7.94
N ALA A 56 7.46 -1.06 8.42
CA ALA A 56 6.76 -1.01 9.70
C ALA A 56 5.29 -1.52 9.64
N GLY A 57 4.87 -2.12 8.52
CA GLY A 57 3.54 -2.72 8.36
C GLY A 57 2.49 -1.81 7.70
N LYS A 58 2.83 -0.59 7.26
CA LYS A 58 1.87 0.29 6.60
C LYS A 58 1.37 -0.31 5.28
N THR A 59 0.05 -0.33 5.12
CA THR A 59 -0.64 -0.58 3.85
C THR A 59 -1.17 0.75 3.30
N TYR A 60 -1.15 0.90 1.98
CA TYR A 60 -1.57 2.13 1.30
C TYR A 60 -2.88 1.89 0.54
N PRO A 61 -4.03 2.38 1.04
CA PRO A 61 -5.31 2.25 0.36
C PRO A 61 -5.41 3.27 -0.78
N ILE A 62 -5.79 2.82 -1.96
CA ILE A 62 -6.02 3.65 -3.15
C ILE A 62 -7.46 3.47 -3.63
N PHE A 63 -8.17 4.58 -3.79
CA PHE A 63 -9.62 4.62 -4.03
C PHE A 63 -9.99 4.55 -5.52
N HIS A 64 -9.05 4.12 -6.37
CA HIS A 64 -9.26 3.92 -7.80
C HIS A 64 -8.44 2.73 -8.29
N PRO A 65 -8.81 2.12 -9.43
CA PRO A 65 -7.98 1.10 -10.07
C PRO A 65 -6.57 1.60 -10.37
N ILE A 66 -5.60 0.71 -10.33
CA ILE A 66 -4.19 1.01 -10.57
C ILE A 66 -3.67 0.10 -11.67
N GLU A 67 -2.98 0.68 -12.65
CA GLU A 67 -2.27 -0.06 -13.67
C GLU A 67 -0.76 0.17 -13.53
N ILE A 68 -0.01 -0.90 -13.27
CA ILE A 68 1.44 -0.80 -13.10
C ILE A 68 2.11 -0.91 -14.48
N ARG A 69 2.40 0.25 -15.07
CA ARG A 69 3.17 0.35 -16.33
C ARG A 69 4.67 0.55 -16.10
N GLY A 70 5.05 0.98 -14.91
CA GLY A 70 6.42 1.23 -14.52
C GLY A 70 6.52 1.44 -13.01
N LEU A 71 7.71 1.20 -12.48
CA LEU A 71 8.03 1.40 -11.07
C LEU A 71 9.32 2.21 -10.98
N PHE A 72 9.41 3.08 -9.98
CA PHE A 72 10.58 3.90 -9.74
C PHE A 72 10.98 3.81 -8.27
N VAL A 73 12.27 3.96 -8.00
CA VAL A 73 12.76 4.16 -6.64
C VAL A 73 13.39 5.53 -6.57
N THR A 74 13.11 6.27 -5.50
CA THR A 74 13.80 7.51 -5.19
C THR A 74 14.55 7.40 -3.87
N ASN A 75 15.71 8.04 -3.86
CA ASN A 75 16.50 8.28 -2.67
C ASN A 75 16.54 9.79 -2.41
N MET A 76 15.83 10.22 -1.37
CA MET A 76 15.69 11.64 -1.01
C MET A 76 17.01 12.29 -0.60
N GLN A 77 18.00 11.50 -0.17
CA GLN A 77 19.33 12.02 0.16
C GLN A 77 20.09 12.43 -1.10
N THR A 78 20.06 11.61 -2.14
CA THR A 78 20.74 11.90 -3.42
C THR A 78 19.84 12.67 -4.39
N LYS A 79 18.55 12.82 -4.06
CA LYS A 79 17.50 13.38 -4.93
C LYS A 79 17.36 12.66 -6.28
N GLN A 80 17.87 11.43 -6.37
CA GLN A 80 17.79 10.64 -7.59
C GLN A 80 16.45 9.90 -7.65
N VAL A 81 15.90 9.85 -8.86
CA VAL A 81 14.76 8.99 -9.22
C VAL A 81 15.26 8.01 -10.27
N GLN A 82 15.20 6.73 -9.96
CA GLN A 82 15.67 5.66 -10.83
C GLN A 82 14.48 4.81 -11.28
N ALA A 83 14.31 4.69 -12.59
CA ALA A 83 13.37 3.73 -13.15
C ALA A 83 13.83 2.29 -12.84
N LEU A 84 12.90 1.44 -12.42
CA LEU A 84 13.13 0.03 -12.17
C LEU A 84 12.73 -0.79 -13.40
N SER A 85 13.50 -1.85 -13.68
CA SER A 85 13.05 -2.87 -14.63
C SER A 85 11.77 -3.49 -14.10
N THR A 86 10.67 -3.33 -14.84
CA THR A 86 9.34 -3.79 -14.41
C THR A 86 9.08 -5.18 -15.00
N PRO A 87 9.22 -6.25 -14.19
CA PRO A 87 9.04 -7.63 -14.66
C PRO A 87 7.59 -7.88 -15.03
N LEU A 88 7.34 -8.95 -15.79
CA LEU A 88 5.97 -9.33 -16.21
C LEU A 88 5.01 -9.50 -15.03
N SER A 89 5.48 -10.02 -13.90
CA SER A 89 4.66 -10.16 -12.69
C SER A 89 4.14 -8.83 -12.15
N CYS A 90 4.79 -7.72 -12.49
CA CYS A 90 4.37 -6.37 -12.12
C CYS A 90 3.60 -5.64 -13.22
N ARG A 91 3.38 -6.22 -14.40
CA ARG A 91 2.55 -5.59 -15.45
C ARG A 91 1.09 -5.99 -15.25
N VAL A 92 0.50 -5.48 -14.17
CA VAL A 92 -0.82 -5.88 -13.70
C VAL A 92 -1.74 -4.68 -13.50
N LYS A 93 -3.04 -4.94 -13.54
CA LYS A 93 -4.09 -4.01 -13.12
C LYS A 93 -4.70 -4.52 -11.81
N ALA A 94 -4.76 -3.65 -10.80
CA ALA A 94 -5.42 -3.92 -9.53
C ALA A 94 -6.70 -3.09 -9.45
N ASP A 95 -7.83 -3.75 -9.19
CA ASP A 95 -9.14 -3.14 -9.00
C ASP A 95 -9.49 -3.03 -7.50
N PRO A 96 -10.37 -2.10 -7.10
CA PRO A 96 -10.85 -2.00 -5.72
C PRO A 96 -11.27 -3.34 -5.13
N GLY A 97 -10.95 -3.57 -3.85
CA GLY A 97 -11.13 -4.87 -3.18
C GLY A 97 -9.92 -5.79 -3.30
N GLN A 98 -8.98 -5.53 -4.22
CA GLN A 98 -7.75 -6.32 -4.35
C GLN A 98 -6.59 -5.72 -3.55
N SER A 99 -5.63 -6.57 -3.20
CA SER A 99 -4.35 -6.20 -2.62
C SER A 99 -3.20 -6.45 -3.60
N LEU A 100 -2.48 -5.39 -3.95
CA LEU A 100 -1.23 -5.45 -4.72
C LEU A 100 -0.05 -5.56 -3.77
N ILE A 101 0.65 -6.69 -3.80
CA ILE A 101 1.84 -6.95 -2.99
C ILE A 101 3.08 -6.80 -3.87
N ILE A 102 3.94 -5.83 -3.56
CA ILE A 102 5.19 -5.56 -4.27
C ILE A 102 6.35 -6.00 -3.38
N THR A 103 7.20 -6.89 -3.89
CA THR A 103 8.33 -7.50 -3.17
C THR A 103 9.65 -7.29 -3.91
N GLY A 104 10.78 -7.28 -3.19
CA GLY A 104 12.10 -7.13 -3.79
C GLY A 104 13.18 -6.85 -2.74
N ASN A 105 14.38 -6.51 -3.18
CA ASN A 105 15.50 -6.14 -2.30
C ASN A 105 16.08 -4.80 -2.74
N LEU A 106 16.18 -3.84 -1.83
CA LEU A 106 16.84 -2.58 -2.06
C LEU A 106 18.35 -2.82 -2.15
N SER A 107 18.97 -2.36 -3.24
CA SER A 107 20.40 -2.37 -3.43
C SER A 107 20.87 -0.96 -3.78
N GLN A 108 22.06 -0.60 -3.29
CA GLN A 108 22.68 0.68 -3.56
C GLN A 108 24.09 0.44 -4.12
N ALA A 109 24.38 1.03 -5.27
CA ALA A 109 25.70 1.01 -5.90
C ALA A 109 26.13 2.46 -6.16
N GLY A 110 26.97 3.00 -5.28
CA GLY A 110 27.31 4.43 -5.27
C GLY A 110 26.07 5.30 -5.01
N THR A 111 25.76 6.22 -5.92
CA THR A 111 24.56 7.07 -5.83
C THR A 111 23.30 6.36 -6.32
N LYS A 112 23.45 5.31 -7.15
CA LYS A 112 22.33 4.63 -7.79
C LYS A 112 21.63 3.73 -6.79
N THR A 113 20.32 3.91 -6.69
CA THR A 113 19.44 3.06 -5.89
C THR A 113 18.64 2.18 -6.84
N GLN A 114 18.60 0.88 -6.56
CA GLN A 114 17.83 -0.10 -7.34
C GLN A 114 17.04 -1.00 -6.42
N VAL A 115 16.01 -1.64 -6.98
CA VAL A 115 15.30 -2.75 -6.34
C VAL A 115 15.50 -3.98 -7.20
N THR A 116 16.22 -4.96 -6.67
CA THR A 116 16.48 -6.25 -7.32
C THR A 116 15.44 -7.29 -6.92
N SER A 117 15.32 -8.36 -7.70
CA SER A 117 14.35 -9.44 -7.46
C SER A 117 12.91 -8.94 -7.30
N LEU A 118 12.58 -7.84 -7.99
CA LEU A 118 11.26 -7.22 -7.96
C LEU A 118 10.21 -8.24 -8.42
N ARG A 119 9.10 -8.37 -7.69
CA ARG A 119 7.94 -9.19 -8.06
C ARG A 119 6.67 -8.56 -7.51
N CYS A 120 5.58 -8.67 -8.26
CA CYS A 120 4.27 -8.25 -7.79
C CYS A 120 3.31 -9.44 -7.77
N ASN A 121 2.34 -9.40 -6.86
CA ASN A 121 1.27 -10.37 -6.74
C ASN A 121 -0.05 -9.66 -6.42
N LEU A 122 -1.15 -10.15 -6.98
CA LEU A 122 -2.50 -9.71 -6.66
C LEU A 122 -3.20 -10.76 -5.82
N SER A 123 -3.84 -10.33 -4.74
CA SER A 123 -4.75 -11.17 -3.97
C SER A 123 -6.09 -10.48 -3.83
N SER A 124 -7.18 -11.23 -3.94
CA SER A 124 -8.52 -10.77 -3.57
C SER A 124 -8.82 -11.05 -2.10
#